data_AF-A0A485N6V0-F1
#
_entry.id   AF-A0A485N6V0-F1
#
_cell.length_a   1.000
_cell.length_b   1.000
_cell.length_c   1.000
_cell.angle_alpha   90.00
_cell.angle_beta   90.00
_cell.angle_gamma   90.00
#
_symmetry.space_group_name_H-M   'P 1'
#
loop_
_entity.id
_entity.type
_entity.pdbx_description
1 polymer ?
#
loop_
_entity_poly.entity_id
_entity_poly.type
_entity_poly.pdbx_seq_one_letter_code
_entity_poly.pdbx_strand_id
1 'polypeptide(L)'
;MDFGLNVRGFLDRYCPPNCPPSFFPITVRCCDLDPEKRPSFVKLEQWLETLRMHLAGHLPLGPQLEQLDRGFWETYRRGESGLPAHPEVPD
;
A
#
# COMPACT_ATOMS: atom_id res chain seq x y z
N MET A 1 -17.54 -3.36 -13.75
CA MET A 1 -16.71 -4.44 -13.18
C MET A 1 -15.55 -3.71 -12.52
N ASP A 2 -15.56 -3.62 -11.19
CA ASP A 2 -14.51 -2.93 -10.46
C ASP A 2 -13.34 -3.90 -10.29
N PHE A 3 -12.42 -3.86 -11.24
CA PHE A 3 -11.15 -4.58 -11.11
C PHE A 3 -10.30 -3.86 -10.05
N GLY A 4 -9.49 -4.60 -9.29
CA GLY A 4 -8.51 -4.02 -8.36
C GLY A 4 -8.66 -4.46 -6.91
N LEU A 5 -7.79 -3.92 -6.05
CA LEU A 5 -7.78 -4.21 -4.61
C LEU A 5 -8.83 -3.37 -3.88
N ASN A 6 -9.75 -4.00 -3.17
CA ASN A 6 -10.61 -3.31 -2.21
C ASN A 6 -9.78 -2.92 -0.97
N VAL A 7 -9.14 -1.74 -1.03
CA VAL A 7 -8.23 -1.25 0.01
C VAL A 7 -8.92 -1.19 1.37
N ARG A 8 -10.15 -0.68 1.42
CA ARG A 8 -10.90 -0.55 2.67
C ARG A 8 -11.28 -1.91 3.24
N GLY A 9 -11.86 -2.79 2.42
CA GLY A 9 -12.21 -4.14 2.83
C GLY A 9 -10.99 -4.94 3.31
N PHE A 10 -9.83 -4.77 2.65
CA PHE A 10 -8.60 -5.43 3.07
C PHE A 10 -8.08 -4.90 4.41
N LEU A 11 -8.06 -3.58 4.60
CA LEU A 11 -7.67 -2.97 5.88
C LEU A 11 -8.58 -3.42 7.02
N ASP A 12 -9.90 -3.46 6.78
CA ASP A 12 -10.88 -3.76 7.82
C ASP A 12 -10.87 -5.25 8.24
N ARG A 13 -10.48 -6.17 7.33
CA ARG A 13 -10.64 -7.62 7.54
C ARG A 13 -9.35 -8.41 7.65
N TYR A 14 -8.28 -7.96 7.01
CA TYR A 14 -7.09 -8.79 6.77
C TYR A 14 -5.77 -8.13 7.15
N CYS A 15 -5.69 -6.80 7.16
CA CYS A 15 -4.44 -6.11 7.49
C CYS A 15 -4.18 -6.17 9.01
N PRO A 16 -3.09 -6.80 9.48
CA PRO A 16 -2.83 -6.89 10.90
C PRO A 16 -2.32 -5.54 11.45
N PRO A 17 -2.56 -5.22 12.73
CA PRO A 17 -2.19 -3.93 13.32
C PRO A 17 -0.67 -3.72 13.42
N ASN A 18 0.13 -4.79 13.34
CA ASN A 18 1.58 -4.76 13.35
C ASN A 18 2.21 -4.79 11.93
N CYS A 19 1.43 -4.54 10.88
CA CYS A 19 1.96 -4.37 9.53
C CYS A 19 2.99 -3.22 9.52
N PRO A 20 4.21 -3.44 9.00
CA PRO A 20 5.25 -2.42 9.05
C PRO A 20 4.92 -1.21 8.18
N PRO A 21 5.46 -0.02 8.51
CA PRO A 21 5.20 1.21 7.77
C PRO A 21 5.56 1.05 6.29
N SER A 22 4.82 1.75 5.41
CA SER A 22 4.97 1.70 3.96
C SER A 22 4.71 0.35 3.27
N PHE A 23 4.66 -0.78 3.99
CA PHE A 23 4.51 -2.10 3.36
C PHE A 23 3.15 -2.26 2.66
N PHE A 24 2.07 -1.95 3.36
CA PHE A 24 0.74 -1.97 2.75
C PHE A 24 0.57 -0.89 1.65
N PRO A 25 1.04 0.36 1.82
CA PRO A 25 1.12 1.33 0.73
C PRO A 25 1.85 0.83 -0.53
N ILE A 26 2.95 0.07 -0.38
CA ILE A 26 3.63 -0.58 -1.52
C ILE A 26 2.68 -1.56 -2.21
N THR A 27 2.00 -2.43 -1.45
CA THR A 27 1.00 -3.38 -2.00
C THR A 27 -0.07 -2.65 -2.79
N VAL A 28 -0.63 -1.58 -2.25
CA VAL A 28 -1.67 -0.78 -2.93
C VAL A 28 -1.14 -0.19 -4.23
N ARG A 29 0.11 0.31 -4.26
CA ARG A 29 0.72 0.83 -5.50
C ARG A 29 0.94 -0.25 -6.56
N CYS A 30 1.28 -1.47 -6.17
CA CYS A 30 1.39 -2.59 -7.12
C CYS A 30 0.03 -2.95 -7.73
N CYS A 31 -1.05 -2.78 -6.97
CA CYS A 31 -2.41 -3.07 -7.40
C CYS A 31 -3.10 -1.90 -8.11
N ASP A 32 -2.39 -0.81 -8.44
CA ASP A 32 -2.98 0.33 -9.15
C ASP A 32 -3.54 -0.13 -10.52
N LEU A 33 -4.72 0.38 -10.87
CA LEU A 33 -5.34 0.04 -12.15
C LEU A 33 -4.61 0.67 -13.33
N ASP A 34 -3.99 1.83 -13.10
CA ASP A 34 -3.10 2.45 -14.06
C ASP A 34 -1.72 1.76 -14.02
N PRO A 35 -1.32 1.02 -15.07
CA PRO A 35 -0.04 0.30 -15.08
C PRO A 35 1.16 1.25 -14.96
N GLU A 36 1.05 2.50 -15.41
CA GLU A 36 2.13 3.49 -15.33
C GLU A 36 2.37 3.98 -13.90
N LYS A 37 1.38 3.81 -13.01
CA LYS A 37 1.52 4.12 -11.58
C LYS A 37 2.17 2.99 -10.80
N ARG A 38 2.25 1.78 -11.36
CA ARG A 38 2.86 0.62 -10.70
C ARG A 38 4.38 0.78 -10.67
N PRO A 39 5.03 0.51 -9.53
CA PRO A 39 6.48 0.54 -9.45
C PRO A 39 7.10 -0.61 -10.26
N SER A 40 8.26 -0.37 -10.88
CA SER A 40 9.05 -1.43 -11.50
C SER A 40 9.62 -2.39 -10.45
N PHE A 41 10.00 -3.61 -10.86
CA PHE A 41 10.63 -4.57 -9.95
C PHE A 41 11.93 -4.05 -9.33
N VAL A 42 12.75 -3.32 -10.09
CA VAL A 42 13.97 -2.67 -9.57
C VAL A 42 13.62 -1.68 -8.46
N LYS A 43 12.53 -0.93 -8.60
CA LYS A 43 12.06 0.01 -7.58
C LYS A 43 11.54 -0.72 -6.34
N LEU A 44 10.80 -1.80 -6.54
CA LEU A 44 10.26 -2.63 -5.47
C LEU A 44 11.38 -3.29 -4.66
N GLU A 45 12.39 -3.85 -5.32
CA GLU A 45 13.55 -4.43 -4.65
C GLU A 45 14.24 -3.40 -3.75
N GLN A 46 14.50 -2.19 -4.25
CA GLN A 46 15.09 -1.10 -3.46
C GLN A 46 14.24 -0.73 -2.23
N TRP A 47 12.92 -0.59 -2.42
CA TRP A 47 11.99 -0.27 -1.35
C TRP A 47 11.91 -1.37 -0.30
N LEU A 48 11.79 -2.62 -0.72
CA LEU A 48 11.68 -3.77 0.18
C LEU A 48 13.00 -4.03 0.91
N GLU A 49 14.14 -3.84 0.27
CA GLU A 49 15.45 -3.94 0.93
C GLU A 49 15.63 -2.83 1.96
N THR A 50 15.25 -1.59 1.62
CA THR A 50 15.26 -0.47 2.58
C THR A 50 14.37 -0.76 3.79
N LEU A 51 13.15 -1.26 3.56
CA LEU A 51 12.23 -1.64 4.62
C LEU A 51 12.80 -2.79 5.47
N ARG A 52 13.38 -3.81 4.84
CA ARG A 52 14.04 -4.94 5.54
C ARG A 52 15.15 -4.43 6.46
N MET A 53 15.97 -3.50 5.97
CA MET A 53 17.06 -2.90 6.75
C MET A 53 16.55 -2.03 7.90
N HIS A 54 15.46 -1.28 7.71
CA HIS A 54 14.79 -0.54 8.79
C HIS A 54 14.33 -1.49 9.91
N LEU A 55 13.66 -2.59 9.54
CA LEU A 55 13.14 -3.56 10.50
C LEU A 55 14.25 -4.33 11.24
N ALA A 56 15.37 -4.60 10.58
CA ALA A 56 16.48 -5.34 11.15
C ALA A 56 17.41 -4.50 12.04
N GLY A 57 17.58 -3.20 11.74
CA GLY A 57 18.61 -2.37 12.35
C GLY A 57 18.18 -0.98 12.81
N HIS A 58 16.87 -0.69 12.82
CA HIS A 58 16.30 0.63 13.14
C HIS A 58 16.88 1.79 12.29
N LEU A 59 17.31 1.49 11.06
CA LEU A 59 17.75 2.50 10.10
C LEU A 59 16.56 3.34 9.62
N PRO A 60 16.75 4.59 9.17
CA PRO A 60 15.66 5.39 8.62
C PRO A 60 15.00 4.74 7.39
N LEU A 61 13.67 4.88 7.25
CA LEU A 61 12.91 4.38 6.10
C LEU A 61 13.27 5.10 4.79
N GLY A 62 13.77 6.34 4.92
CA GLY A 62 14.12 7.20 3.81
C GLY A 62 12.90 7.93 3.22
N PRO A 63 13.15 9.06 2.52
CA PRO A 63 12.11 10.02 2.17
C PRO A 63 11.05 9.46 1.22
N GLN A 64 11.42 8.50 0.37
CA GLN A 64 10.49 7.94 -0.61
C GLN A 64 9.42 7.06 0.03
N LEU A 65 9.81 6.21 1.00
CA LEU A 65 8.88 5.33 1.69
C LEU A 65 8.01 6.12 2.69
N GLU A 66 8.60 7.10 3.36
CA GLU A 66 7.86 8.04 4.21
C GLU A 66 6.83 8.86 3.42
N GLN A 67 7.21 9.37 2.24
CA GLN A 67 6.27 10.08 1.37
C GLN A 67 5.18 9.16 0.83
N LEU A 68 5.53 7.92 0.49
CA LEU A 68 4.57 6.93 0.01
C LEU A 68 3.52 6.61 1.09
N ASP A 69 3.97 6.35 2.32
CA ASP A 69 3.10 6.05 3.45
C ASP A 69 2.20 7.22 3.81
N ARG A 70 2.78 8.42 3.97
CA ARG A 70 2.03 9.64 4.26
C ARG A 70 0.99 9.93 3.18
N GLY A 71 1.40 9.88 1.91
CA GLY A 71 0.50 10.16 0.78
C GLY A 71 -0.64 9.14 0.68
N PHE A 72 -0.36 7.87 0.95
CA PHE A 72 -1.39 6.83 1.02
C PHE A 72 -2.42 7.15 2.11
N TRP A 73 -1.99 7.40 3.35
CA TRP A 73 -2.92 7.64 4.47
C TRP A 73 -3.67 8.96 4.38
N GLU A 74 -3.09 9.99 3.76
CA GLU A 74 -3.79 11.24 3.43
C GLU A 74 -4.90 11.00 2.39
N THR A 75 -4.61 10.25 1.34
CA THR A 75 -5.58 9.90 0.29
C THR A 75 -6.70 9.02 0.86
N TYR A 76 -6.35 8.03 1.67
CA TYR A 76 -7.31 7.15 2.34
C TYR A 76 -8.24 7.94 3.28
N ARG A 77 -7.70 8.84 4.11
CA ARG A 77 -8.51 9.68 5.02
C ARG A 77 -9.46 10.61 4.28
N ARG A 78 -9.10 11.08 3.08
CA ARG A 78 -9.98 11.91 2.23
C ARG A 78 -11.13 11.11 1.60
N GLY A 79 -11.14 9.79 1.73
CA GLY A 79 -12.12 8.92 1.06
C GLY A 79 -11.89 8.83 -0.45
N GLU A 80 -10.73 9.27 -0.93
CA GLU A 80 -10.36 9.29 -2.34
C GLU A 80 -9.72 7.98 -2.80
N SER A 81 -9.87 6.91 -2.03
CA SER A 81 -9.61 5.55 -2.46
C SER A 81 -10.65 5.09 -3.48
N GLY A 82 -10.84 5.88 -4.55
CA GLY A 82 -11.17 5.61 -5.94
C GLY A 82 -12.16 4.52 -6.38
N LEU A 83 -12.73 3.69 -5.52
CA LEU A 83 -13.65 2.64 -5.96
C LEU A 83 -14.82 2.50 -4.98
N PRO A 84 -16.07 2.40 -5.48
CA PRO A 84 -17.18 1.95 -4.66
C PRO A 84 -16.82 0.60 -4.04
N ALA A 85 -17.16 0.40 -2.77
CA ALA A 85 -17.15 -0.95 -2.23
C ALA A 85 -18.19 -1.76 -3.03
N HIS A 86 -17.74 -2.72 -3.84
CA HIS A 86 -18.65 -3.72 -4.39
C HIS A 86 -19.31 -4.44 -3.20
N PRO A 87 -20.64 -4.63 -3.19
CA PRO A 87 -21.28 -5.43 -2.15
C PRO A 87 -20.63 -6.83 -2.17
N GLU A 88 -20.15 -7.27 -1.02
CA GLU A 88 -19.60 -8.62 -0.89
C GLU A 88 -20.64 -9.62 -1.38
N VAL A 89 -20.25 -10.47 -2.34
CA VAL A 89 -21.04 -11.65 -2.68
C VAL A 89 -20.73 -12.67 -1.59
N PRO A 90 -21.72 -13.12 -0.80
CA PRO A 90 -21.50 -14.16 0.20
C PRO A 90 -21.03 -15.45 -0.48
N ASP A 91 -20.08 -16.15 0.14
CA ASP A 91 -19.65 -17.50 -0.25
C ASP A 91 -20.82 -18.50 -0.28
#